data_AF-A0A1B8NYZ0-F1
#
_entry.id   AF-A0A1B8NYZ0-F1
#
_cell.length_a   1.000
_cell.length_b   1.000
_cell.length_c   1.000
_cell.angle_alpha   90.00
_cell.angle_beta   90.00
_cell.angle_gamma   90.00
#
_symmetry.space_group_name_H-M   'P 1'
#
loop_
_entity.id
_entity.type
_entity.pdbx_description
1 polymer ?
#
loop_
_entity_poly.entity_id
_entity_poly.type
_entity_poly.pdbx_seq_one_letter_code
_entity_poly.pdbx_strand_id
1 'polypeptide(L)' 'MAQLDALVEANTVTIARLMEIVPPGTVDPTSSLYNTTMYAMAALLVIAFFANLFIRPVGERHHVENTHPEAAPAK' A
#
# COMPACT_ATOMS: atom_id res chain seq x y z
N MET A 1 33.27 -8.93 -12.35
CA MET A 1 33.60 -8.38 -11.02
C MET A 1 34.12 -6.95 -11.16
N ALA A 2 35.29 -6.72 -11.80
CA ALA A 2 35.91 -5.38 -11.90
C ALA A 2 35.01 -4.20 -12.36
N GLN A 3 34.06 -4.42 -13.28
CA GLN A 3 33.16 -3.36 -13.74
C GLN A 3 32.03 -3.03 -12.74
N LEU A 4 31.58 -4.02 -11.95
CA LEU A 4 30.62 -3.80 -10.88
C LEU A 4 31.30 -3.05 -9.72
N ASP A 5 32.53 -3.44 -9.38
CA ASP A 5 33.31 -2.81 -8.32
C ASP A 5 33.54 -1.30 -8.61
N ALA A 6 33.79 -0.93 -9.88
CA ALA A 6 33.89 0.47 -10.30
C ALA A 6 32.57 1.26 -10.15
N LEU A 7 31.42 0.63 -10.40
CA LEU A 7 30.10 1.25 -10.21
C LEU A 7 29.76 1.44 -8.73
N VAL A 8 30.20 0.51 -7.88
CA VAL A 8 30.09 0.58 -6.42
C VAL A 8 30.97 1.70 -5.87
N GLU A 9 32.22 1.79 -6.30
CA GLU A 9 33.16 2.86 -5.91
C GLU A 9 32.61 4.25 -6.29
N ALA A 10 31.96 4.36 -7.46
CA ALA A 10 31.32 5.58 -7.93
C ALA A 10 29.94 5.86 -7.30
N ASN A 11 29.37 4.97 -6.48
CA ASN A 11 27.99 5.07 -5.96
C ASN A 11 26.90 5.25 -7.03
N THR A 12 27.12 4.73 -8.24
CA THR A 12 26.21 4.91 -9.40
C THR A 12 25.52 3.62 -9.81
N VAL A 13 25.31 2.72 -8.86
CA VAL A 13 24.63 1.44 -9.09
C VAL A 13 23.16 1.69 -9.41
N THR A 14 22.86 1.80 -10.69
CA THR A 14 21.51 1.93 -11.25
C THR A 14 21.23 0.74 -12.16
N ILE A 15 19.96 0.38 -12.35
CA ILE A 15 19.58 -0.75 -13.22
C ILE A 15 20.15 -0.56 -14.63
N ALA A 16 20.07 0.65 -15.20
CA ALA A 16 20.66 0.95 -16.51
C ALA A 16 22.15 0.62 -16.60
N ARG A 17 22.94 1.00 -15.58
CA ARG A 17 24.39 0.73 -15.52
C ARG A 17 24.72 -0.74 -15.28
N LEU A 18 23.84 -1.47 -14.58
CA LEU A 18 23.95 -2.92 -14.45
C LEU A 18 23.62 -3.62 -15.77
N MET A 19 22.62 -3.15 -16.52
CA MET A 19 22.24 -3.72 -17.82
C MET A 19 23.34 -3.60 -18.89
N GLU A 20 24.29 -2.67 -18.74
CA GLU A 20 25.46 -2.54 -19.62
C GLU A 20 26.50 -3.66 -19.43
N ILE A 21 26.51 -4.33 -18.26
CA ILE A 21 27.56 -5.28 -17.86
C ILE A 21 27.03 -6.69 -17.58
N VAL A 22 25.71 -6.90 -17.66
CA VAL A 22 25.08 -8.21 -17.45
C VAL A 22 25.25 -9.14 -18.67
N PRO A 23 25.23 -10.47 -18.48
CA PRO A 23 25.31 -11.43 -19.57
C PRO A 23 24.16 -11.29 -20.59
N PRO A 24 24.38 -11.67 -21.86
CA PRO A 24 23.31 -11.72 -22.85
C PRO A 24 22.20 -12.68 -22.41
N GLY A 25 20.94 -12.26 -22.58
CA GLY A 25 19.76 -13.00 -22.11
C GLY A 25 19.25 -12.59 -20.73
N THR A 26 19.93 -11.65 -20.05
CA THR A 26 19.42 -11.04 -18.82
C THR A 26 18.20 -10.17 -19.14
N VAL A 27 17.08 -10.44 -18.48
CA VAL A 27 15.84 -9.65 -18.60
C VAL A 27 15.95 -8.40 -17.72
N ASP A 28 15.56 -7.25 -18.27
CA ASP A 28 15.52 -5.99 -17.52
C ASP A 28 14.44 -6.03 -16.42
N PRO A 29 14.80 -5.94 -15.12
CA PRO A 29 13.84 -6.00 -14.03
C PRO A 29 13.09 -4.69 -13.77
N THR A 30 13.38 -3.60 -14.49
CA THR A 30 12.82 -2.25 -14.27
C THR A 30 11.30 -2.26 -14.12
N SER A 31 10.58 -3.00 -14.97
CA SER A 31 9.12 -3.08 -14.92
C SER A 31 8.58 -3.86 -13.73
N SER A 32 9.38 -4.73 -13.10
CA SER A 32 8.95 -5.61 -12.01
C SER A 32 9.28 -5.08 -10.61
N LEU A 33 10.12 -4.05 -10.52
CA LEU A 33 10.70 -3.57 -9.25
C LEU A 33 9.65 -3.17 -8.20
N TYR A 34 8.48 -2.72 -8.66
CA TYR A 34 7.42 -2.21 -7.79
C TYR A 34 6.20 -3.13 -7.67
N ASN A 35 6.20 -4.28 -8.35
CA ASN A 35 5.03 -5.16 -8.41
C ASN A 35 4.58 -5.61 -7.02
N THR A 36 5.50 -6.06 -6.16
CA THR A 36 5.16 -6.53 -4.81
C THR A 36 4.51 -5.43 -3.97
N THR A 37 5.05 -4.22 -4.01
CA THR A 37 4.49 -3.09 -3.26
C THR A 37 3.13 -2.66 -3.83
N MET A 38 2.97 -2.64 -5.16
CA MET A 38 1.67 -2.40 -5.79
C MET A 38 0.63 -3.46 -5.42
N TYR A 39 1.00 -4.75 -5.43
CA TYR A 39 0.12 -5.82 -5.00
C TYR A 39 -0.28 -5.70 -3.54
N ALA A 40 0.65 -5.32 -2.65
CA ALA A 40 0.35 -5.08 -1.25
C ALA A 40 -0.65 -3.93 -1.08
N MET A 41 -0.43 -2.79 -1.73
CA MET A 41 -1.37 -1.66 -1.68
C MET A 41 -2.74 -2.02 -2.26
N ALA A 42 -2.78 -2.73 -3.39
CA ALA A 42 -4.02 -3.19 -4.00
C ALA A 42 -4.82 -4.10 -3.05
N ALA A 43 -4.17 -5.04 -2.38
CA ALA A 43 -4.81 -5.89 -1.38
C ALA A 43 -5.40 -5.08 -0.20
N LEU A 44 -4.64 -4.09 0.31
CA LEU A 44 -5.13 -3.20 1.36
C LEU A 44 -6.36 -2.39 0.92
N LEU A 45 -6.38 -1.87 -0.31
CA LEU A 45 -7.53 -1.16 -0.86
C LEU A 45 -8.76 -2.06 -1.00
N VAL A 46 -8.58 -3.31 -1.42
CA VAL A 46 -9.69 -4.29 -1.50
C VAL A 46 -10.26 -4.55 -0.10
N ILE A 47 -9.42 -4.75 0.90
CA ILE A 47 -9.86 -4.93 2.30
C ILE A 47 -10.62 -3.70 2.79
N ALA A 48 -10.07 -2.50 2.57
CA ALA A 48 -10.69 -1.25 2.95
C ALA A 48 -12.04 -1.05 2.26
N PHE A 49 -12.15 -1.39 0.98
CA PHE A 49 -13.39 -1.32 0.23
C PHE A 49 -14.48 -2.17 0.87
N PHE A 50 -14.19 -3.45 1.16
CA PHE A 50 -15.17 -4.33 1.81
C PHE A 50 -15.51 -3.88 3.23
N ALA A 51 -14.51 -3.43 4.01
CA ALA A 51 -14.75 -2.89 5.33
C ALA A 51 -15.73 -1.70 5.29
N ASN A 52 -15.56 -0.78 4.34
CA ASN A 52 -16.44 0.37 4.14
C ASN A 52 -17.81 -0.03 3.58
N LEU A 53 -17.86 -1.00 2.65
CA LEU A 53 -19.09 -1.49 2.05
C LEU A 53 -20.02 -2.15 3.08
N PHE A 54 -19.46 -2.79 4.11
CA PHE A 54 -20.25 -3.45 5.15
C PHE A 54 -20.68 -2.52 6.30
N ILE A 55 -20.26 -1.25 6.30
CA ILE A 55 -20.77 -0.26 7.26
C ILE A 55 -22.27 -0.08 7.01
N ARG A 56 -23.06 -0.23 8.08
CA ARG A 56 -24.52 -0.07 8.06
C ARG A 56 -24.95 0.83 9.21
N PRO A 57 -26.08 1.54 9.06
CA PRO A 57 -26.70 2.26 10.18
C PRO A 57 -26.89 1.33 11.36
N VAL A 58 -26.65 1.85 12.57
CA VAL A 58 -26.91 1.10 13.79
C VAL A 58 -28.41 0.83 13.89
N GLY A 59 -28.79 -0.38 14.27
CA GLY A 59 -30.20 -0.74 14.41
C GLY A 59 -30.86 0.01 15.57
N GLU A 60 -32.14 0.37 15.42
CA GLU A 60 -32.83 1.28 16.34
C GLU A 60 -32.83 0.83 17.81
N ARG A 61 -32.76 -0.49 18.06
CA ARG A 61 -32.70 -1.07 19.41
C ARG A 61 -31.43 -0.72 20.19
N HIS A 62 -30.41 -0.19 19.51
CA HIS A 62 -29.16 0.27 20.13
C HIS A 62 -29.09 1.80 20.21
N HIS A 63 -30.14 2.51 19.80
CA HIS A 63 -30.26 3.94 20.06
C HIS A 63 -30.44 4.14 21.57
N VAL A 64 -29.57 4.96 22.17
CA VAL A 64 -29.71 5.35 23.57
C VAL A 64 -30.72 6.49 23.63
N GLU A 65 -31.94 6.21 24.06
CA GLU A 65 -32.90 7.26 24.40
C GLU A 65 -32.48 7.89 25.74
N ASN A 66 -32.38 9.22 25.76
CA ASN A 66 -31.99 10.06 26.91
C ASN A 66 -30.47 10.17 27.20
N THR A 67 -29.66 10.50 26.20
CA THR A 67 -28.24 10.86 26.40
C THR A 67 -28.02 12.21 27.07
N HIS A 68 -29.03 13.10 27.10
CA HIS A 68 -28.95 14.43 27.70
C HIS A 68 -30.05 14.63 28.76
N PRO A 69 -29.71 14.70 30.06
CA PRO A 69 -30.70 14.93 31.12
C PRO A 69 -31.37 16.32 31.05
N GLU A 70 -30.81 17.28 30.32
CA GLU A 70 -31.42 18.61 30.09
C GLU A 70 -32.52 18.61 29.01
N ALA A 71 -32.55 17.59 28.14
CA ALA A 71 -33.46 17.50 27.00
C ALA A 71 -34.73 16.68 27.33
N ALA A 72 -34.87 16.22 28.59
CA ALA A 72 -36.07 15.54 29.04
C ALA A 72 -37.25 16.54 29.04
N PRO A 73 -38.39 16.21 28.38
CA PRO A 73 -39.55 17.09 28.42
C PRO A 73 -40.00 17.25 29.88
N ALA A 74 -40.18 18.50 30.32
CA ALA A 74 -40.69 18.81 31.64
C ALA A 74 -42.06 18.12 31.82
N LYS A 75 -42.16 17.28 32.84
CA LYS A 75 -43.37 16.53 33.20
C LYS A 75 -44.44 17.45 33.77
#